data_AF-A0A1I0S088-F1
#
_entry.id   AF-A0A1I0S088-F1
#
_cell.length_a   1.000
_cell.length_b   1.000
_cell.length_c   1.000
_cell.angle_alpha   90.00
_cell.angle_beta   90.00
_cell.angle_gamma   90.00
#
_symmetry.space_group_name_H-M   'P 1'
#
loop_
_entity.id
_entity.type
_entity.pdbx_description
1 polymer ?
#
loop_
_entity_poly.entity_id
_entity_poly.type
_entity_poly.pdbx_seq_one_letter_code
_entity_poly.pdbx_strand_id
1 'polypeptide(L)' 'MANPVKFINETRAEVAKVVWPTRREVITTTIMVFIMAALTAVFFSLVDWVIRGGLSAVLAYFG' A
#
# COMPACT_ATOMS: atom_id res chain seq x y z
N MET A 1 6.32 42.32 10.43
CA MET A 1 5.19 41.37 10.57
C MET A 1 5.30 40.41 9.40
N ALA A 2 5.35 39.10 9.66
CA ALA A 2 5.40 38.09 8.61
C ALA A 2 4.25 38.37 7.64
N ASN A 3 4.56 38.73 6.39
CA ASN A 3 3.55 39.03 5.39
C ASN A 3 3.09 37.68 4.81
N PRO A 4 1.92 37.15 5.21
CA PRO A 4 1.48 35.81 4.83
C PRO A 4 1.37 35.63 3.32
N VAL A 5 1.15 36.73 2.58
CA VAL A 5 1.14 36.75 1.12
C VAL A 5 2.52 36.43 0.54
N LYS A 6 3.60 36.89 1.17
CA LYS A 6 4.98 36.59 0.74
C LYS A 6 5.34 35.13 1.01
N PHE A 7 4.92 34.59 2.16
CA PHE A 7 5.14 33.18 2.51
C PHE A 7 4.45 32.21 1.55
N ILE A 8 3.22 32.52 1.12
CA ILE A 8 2.51 31.71 0.10
C ILE A 8 3.26 31.73 -1.24
N ASN A 9 3.80 32.88 -1.64
CA ASN A 9 4.57 33.01 -2.88
C ASN A 9 5.89 32.22 -2.81
N GLU A 10 6.60 32.29 -1.69
CA GLU A 10 7.81 31.50 -1.44
C GLU A 10 7.51 29.99 -1.42
N THR A 11 6.43 29.57 -0.76
CA THR A 11 6.00 28.15 -0.72
C THR A 11 5.65 27.63 -2.12
N ARG A 12 4.93 28.41 -2.93
CA ARG A 12 4.64 28.05 -4.32
C ARG A 12 5.91 27.91 -5.16
N ALA A 13 6.91 28.76 -4.94
CA ALA A 13 8.20 28.68 -5.63
C ALA A 13 9.00 27.42 -5.24
N GLU A 14 8.95 27.00 -3.98
CA GLU A 14 9.60 25.75 -3.54
C GLU A 14 8.83 24.51 -4.01
N VAL A 15 7.49 24.52 -3.97
CA VAL A 15 6.66 23.42 -4.49
C VAL A 15 6.88 23.20 -5.99
N ALA A 16 7.18 24.26 -6.75
CA ALA A 16 7.50 24.14 -8.17
C ALA A 16 8.84 23.42 -8.45
N LYS A 17 9.75 23.34 -7.47
CA LYS A 17 10.99 22.57 -7.58
C LYS A 17 10.79 21.09 -7.32
N VAL A 18 9.61 20.68 -6.84
CA VAL A 18 9.28 19.28 -6.58
C VAL A 18 9.15 18.55 -7.91
N VAL A 19 10.10 17.65 -8.17
CA VAL A 19 10.06 16.76 -9.33
C VAL A 19 9.11 15.61 -9.01
N TRP A 20 7.88 15.71 -9.51
CA TRP A 20 6.91 14.63 -9.39
C TRP A 20 7.22 13.53 -10.42
N PRO A 21 7.07 12.25 -10.03
CA PRO A 21 7.28 11.12 -10.94
C PRO A 21 6.32 11.22 -12.13
N THR A 22 6.78 10.75 -13.28
CA THR A 22 5.95 10.77 -14.47
C THR A 22 4.77 9.81 -14.30
N ARG A 23 3.64 10.07 -14.99
CA ARG A 23 2.46 9.18 -14.95
C ARG A 23 2.81 7.72 -15.25
N ARG A 24 3.82 7.50 -16.10
CA ARG A 24 4.32 6.17 -16.46
C ARG A 24 5.04 5.50 -15.29
N GLU A 25 5.90 6.21 -14.58
CA GLU A 25 6.59 5.68 -13.39
C GLU A 25 5.60 5.31 -12.29
N VAL A 26 4.60 6.16 -12.04
CA VAL A 26 3.55 5.90 -11.04
C VAL A 26 2.78 4.62 -11.38
N ILE A 27 2.41 4.42 -12.65
CA ILE A 27 1.71 3.22 -13.08
C ILE A 27 2.58 1.97 -12.91
N THR A 28 3.84 2.02 -13.35
CA THR A 28 4.77 0.87 -13.25
C THR A 28 4.98 0.46 -11.80
N THR A 29 5.25 1.43 -10.92
CA THR A 29 5.45 1.18 -9.48
C THR A 29 4.17 0.67 -8.80
N THR A 30 3.00 1.20 -9.19
CA THR A 30 1.70 0.71 -8.68
C THR A 30 1.45 -0.74 -9.08
N ILE A 31 1.74 -1.12 -10.33
CA ILE A 31 1.59 -2.50 -10.82
C ILE A 31 2.48 -3.45 -10.02
N MET A 32 3.73 -3.06 -9.76
CA MET A 32 4.66 -3.86 -8.96
C MET A 32 4.13 -4.11 -7.54
N VAL A 33 3.60 -3.08 -6.87
CA VAL A 33 2.96 -3.22 -5.56
C VAL A 33 1.73 -4.12 -5.63
N PHE A 34 0.91 -3.97 -6.68
CA PHE A 34 -0.29 -4.77 -6.87
C PHE A 34 0.02 -6.27 -7.03
N ILE A 35 1.08 -6.61 -7.77
CA ILE A 35 1.57 -7.98 -7.91
C ILE A 35 1.98 -8.55 -6.55
N MET A 36 2.78 -7.82 -5.77
CA MET A 36 3.21 -8.27 -4.44
C MET A 36 2.04 -8.44 -3.47
N ALA A 37 1.07 -7.54 -3.51
CA ALA A 37 -0.15 -7.63 -2.72
C ALA A 37 -0.99 -8.85 -3.14
N ALA A 38 -1.14 -9.11 -4.43
CA ALA A 38 -1.87 -10.27 -4.95
C ALA A 38 -1.21 -11.59 -4.54
N LEU A 39 0.12 -11.70 -4.65
CA LEU A 39 0.87 -12.87 -4.19
C LEU A 39 0.67 -13.12 -2.69
N THR A 40 0.77 -12.05 -1.89
CA THR A 40 0.57 -12.13 -0.44
C THR A 40 -0.86 -12.53 -0.08
N ALA A 41 -1.86 -12.02 -0.82
CA ALA A 41 -3.27 -12.38 -0.62
C ALA A 41 -3.53 -13.87 -0.92
N VAL A 42 -2.93 -14.41 -1.99
CA VAL A 42 -3.01 -15.84 -2.29
C VAL A 42 -2.36 -16.68 -1.19
N PHE A 43 -1.17 -16.27 -0.71
CA PHE A 43 -0.51 -16.97 0.39
C PHE A 43 -1.38 -17.00 1.66
N PHE A 44 -1.92 -15.86 2.08
CA PHE A 44 -2.80 -15.81 3.24
C PHE A 44 -4.05 -16.65 3.04
N SER A 45 -4.70 -16.58 1.87
CA SER A 45 -5.86 -17.41 1.55
C SER A 45 -5.59 -18.91 1.72
N LEU A 46 -4.41 -19.40 1.33
CA LEU A 46 -4.04 -20.81 1.51
C LEU A 46 -3.85 -21.14 3.00
N VAL A 47 -3.16 -20.26 3.73
CA VAL A 47 -2.95 -20.43 5.18
C VAL A 47 -4.28 -20.45 5.93
N ASP A 48 -5.21 -19.56 5.60
CA ASP A 48 -6.56 -19.53 6.17
C ASP A 48 -7.31 -20.84 5.95
N TRP A 49 -7.19 -21.46 4.76
CA TRP A 49 -7.81 -22.76 4.49
C TRP A 49 -7.20 -23.88 5.34
N VAL A 50 -5.87 -23.91 5.46
CA VAL A 50 -5.16 -24.89 6.29
C VAL A 50 -5.55 -24.73 7.76
N ILE A 51 -5.57 -23.50 8.28
CA ILE A 51 -5.94 -23.23 9.66
C ILE A 51 -7.39 -23.65 9.93
N ARG A 52 -8.33 -23.32 9.03
CA ARG A 52 -9.74 -23.71 9.15
C ARG A 52 -9.91 -25.23 9.17
N GLY A 53 -9.23 -25.94 8.27
CA GLY A 53 -9.25 -27.41 8.23
C GLY A 53 -8.58 -28.05 9.45
N GLY A 54 -7.48 -27.46 9.95
CA GLY A 54 -6.83 -27.89 11.17
C GLY A 54 -7.71 -27.70 12.41
N LEU A 55 -8.35 -26.53 12.54
CA LEU A 55 -9.26 -26.25 13.65
C LEU A 55 -10.45 -27.21 13.64
N SER A 56 -11.07 -27.49 12.48
CA SER A 56 -12.20 -28.41 12.43
C SER A 56 -11.80 -29.84 12.80
N ALA A 57 -10.62 -30.30 12.38
CA ALA A 57 -10.09 -31.61 12.77
C ALA A 57 -9.80 -31.70 14.28
N VAL A 58 -9.19 -30.67 14.85
CA VAL A 58 -8.91 -30.59 16.29
C VAL A 58 -10.21 -30.59 17.10
N LEU A 59 -11.19 -29.76 16.72
CA LEU A 59 -12.49 -29.72 17.37
C LEU A 59 -13.23 -31.07 17.27
N ALA A 60 -13.11 -31.78 16.15
CA ALA A 60 -13.72 -33.11 16.00
C ALA A 60 -13.00 -34.22 16.80
N TYR A 61 -11.72 -34.04 17.14
CA TYR A 61 -10.95 -34.98 17.96
C TYR A 61 -11.19 -34.78 19.46
N PHE A 62 -11.42 -33.54 19.91
CA PHE A 62 -11.65 -33.19 21.32
C PHE A 62 -13.13 -33.06 21.70
N GLY A 63 -14.03 -32.90 20.72
CA GLY A 63 -15.48 -32.84 20.90
C GLY A 63 -16.16 -34.19 20.92
#